data_AF-A0A9P9Q8V4-F1
#
_entry.id   AF-A0A9P9Q8V4-F1
#
_cell.length_a   1.000
_cell.length_b   1.000
_cell.length_c   1.000
_cell.angle_alpha   90.00
_cell.angle_beta   90.00
_cell.angle_gamma   90.00
#
_symmetry.space_group_name_H-M   'P 1'
#
loop_
_entity.id
_entity.type
_entity.pdbx_description
1 polymer ?
#
loop_
_entity_poly.entity_id
_entity_poly.type
_entity_poly.pdbx_seq_one_letter_code
_entity_poly.pdbx_strand_id
1 'polypeptide(L)'
;MELRRWTSDEEGQLLHLRDHEHNNFEDISTVLGRSPGATQARYNIIKQRQQSSYIDWTPETDQSIIDGRRRRLAIKDIANEMNLSAEAVAERWFTLQRQKVVPEEVLAIWRRKENVIFTPEEDETILKVWMQMRDDEQLIRIVKFKGKSQGDIRERRSELVNRHSPLYLKMLGIGDGKDNESDALKVALGKSKYSWMK
;
A
#
# COMPACT_ATOMS: atom_id res chain seq x y z
N MET A 1 6.23 2.17 -24.50
CA MET A 1 6.89 3.43 -24.10
C MET A 1 7.99 3.09 -23.11
N GLU A 2 9.25 3.18 -23.54
CA GLU A 2 10.38 2.98 -22.62
C GLU A 2 10.50 4.20 -21.68
N LEU A 3 10.55 3.94 -20.38
CA LEU A 3 10.78 4.98 -19.39
C LEU A 3 12.23 5.47 -19.50
N ARG A 4 12.44 6.66 -20.05
CA ARG A 4 13.76 7.30 -20.14
C ARG A 4 14.33 7.48 -18.73
N ARG A 5 15.41 6.75 -18.40
CA ARG A 5 16.11 6.85 -17.11
C ARG A 5 16.80 8.19 -16.97
N TRP A 6 16.92 8.69 -15.75
CA TRP A 6 17.68 9.89 -15.42
C TRP A 6 19.18 9.58 -15.41
N THR A 7 19.97 10.42 -16.05
CA THR A 7 21.44 10.37 -16.05
C THR A 7 22.01 11.34 -15.02
N SER A 8 23.23 11.08 -14.55
CA SER A 8 23.89 11.97 -13.57
C SER A 8 24.11 13.39 -14.09
N ASP A 9 24.36 13.55 -15.39
CA ASP A 9 24.51 14.86 -16.02
C ASP A 9 23.19 15.64 -16.03
N GLU A 10 22.07 14.98 -16.38
CA GLU A 10 20.73 15.58 -16.29
C GLU A 10 20.37 15.98 -14.86
N GLU A 11 20.76 15.18 -13.86
CA GLU A 11 20.55 15.51 -12.44
C GLU A 11 21.39 16.71 -12.00
N GLY A 12 22.65 16.79 -12.43
CA GLY A 12 23.52 17.93 -12.17
C GLY A 12 22.96 19.21 -12.79
N GLN A 13 22.48 19.14 -14.03
CA GLN A 13 21.87 20.27 -14.71
C GLN A 13 20.54 20.69 -14.05
N LEU A 14 19.71 19.73 -13.63
CA LEU A 14 18.49 19.99 -12.86
C LEU A 14 18.80 20.74 -11.56
N LEU A 15 19.79 20.29 -10.79
CA LEU A 15 20.21 20.97 -9.57
C LEU A 15 20.75 22.38 -9.87
N HIS A 16 21.55 22.53 -10.92
CA HIS A 16 22.11 23.83 -11.30
C HIS A 16 21.02 24.86 -11.62
N LEU A 17 20.12 24.51 -12.54
CA LEU A 17 19.04 25.39 -12.98
C LEU A 17 18.10 25.75 -11.82
N ARG A 18 17.89 24.84 -10.86
CA ARG A 18 16.97 25.07 -9.74
C ARG A 18 17.61 25.80 -8.56
N ASP A 19 18.78 25.36 -8.12
CA ASP A 19 19.42 25.84 -6.88
C ASP A 19 20.28 27.10 -7.13
N HIS A 20 20.84 27.27 -8.34
CA HIS A 20 21.70 28.42 -8.68
C HIS A 20 21.01 29.46 -9.57
N GLU A 21 20.29 29.02 -10.61
CA GLU A 21 19.61 29.96 -11.52
C GLU A 21 18.17 30.30 -11.09
N HIS A 22 17.62 29.59 -10.09
CA HIS A 22 16.28 29.78 -9.55
C HIS A 22 15.13 29.62 -10.58
N ASN A 23 15.37 28.88 -11.67
CA ASN A 23 14.36 28.63 -12.70
C ASN A 23 13.19 27.80 -12.14
N ASN A 24 11.99 28.00 -12.70
CA ASN A 24 10.81 27.20 -12.35
C ASN A 24 10.84 25.84 -13.06
N PHE A 25 10.02 24.89 -12.61
CA PHE A 25 10.03 23.53 -13.17
C PHE A 25 9.53 23.45 -14.62
N GLU A 26 8.76 24.42 -15.12
CA GLU A 26 8.32 24.45 -16.52
C GLU A 26 9.49 24.79 -17.45
N ASP A 27 10.26 25.82 -17.12
CA ASP A 27 11.43 26.23 -17.88
C ASP A 27 12.50 25.13 -17.86
N ILE A 28 12.76 24.55 -16.69
CA ILE A 28 13.71 23.44 -16.54
C ILE A 28 13.26 22.22 -17.35
N SER A 29 11.96 21.93 -17.38
CA SER A 29 11.43 20.80 -18.15
C SER A 29 11.65 20.95 -19.64
N THR A 30 11.57 22.19 -20.16
CA THR A 30 11.84 22.52 -21.56
C THR A 30 13.31 22.30 -21.89
N VAL A 31 14.23 22.74 -21.01
CA VAL A 31 15.68 22.55 -21.19
C VAL A 31 16.07 21.07 -21.17
N LEU A 32 15.49 20.27 -20.25
CA LEU A 32 15.82 18.85 -20.10
C LEU A 32 15.03 17.92 -21.03
N GLY A 33 14.05 18.46 -21.77
CA GLY A 33 13.15 17.67 -22.63
C GLY A 33 12.34 16.63 -21.86
N ARG A 34 11.85 16.99 -20.66
CA ARG A 34 11.01 16.14 -19.80
C ARG A 34 9.74 16.87 -19.41
N SER A 35 8.81 16.18 -18.74
CA SER A 35 7.60 16.85 -18.22
C SER A 35 7.91 17.59 -16.91
N PRO A 36 7.21 18.72 -16.61
CA PRO A 36 7.40 19.46 -15.36
C PRO A 36 7.24 18.58 -14.12
N GLY A 37 6.24 17.70 -14.12
CA GLY A 37 5.99 16.77 -13.00
C GLY A 37 7.13 15.76 -12.79
N ALA A 38 7.72 15.24 -13.88
CA ALA A 38 8.87 14.33 -13.77
C ALA A 38 10.12 15.04 -13.23
N THR A 39 10.34 16.28 -13.66
CA THR A 39 11.43 17.15 -13.20
C THR A 39 11.29 17.47 -11.71
N GLN A 40 10.10 17.89 -11.28
CA GLN A 40 9.82 18.17 -9.87
C GLN A 40 9.98 16.92 -8.99
N ALA A 41 9.40 15.80 -9.41
CA ALA A 41 9.52 14.54 -8.69
C ALA A 41 10.99 14.11 -8.55
N ARG A 42 11.78 14.25 -9.62
CA ARG A 42 13.20 13.90 -9.56
C ARG A 42 13.99 14.83 -8.65
N TYR A 43 13.78 16.13 -8.74
CA TYR A 43 14.43 17.12 -7.88
C TYR A 43 14.19 16.78 -6.40
N ASN A 44 12.94 16.47 -6.04
CA ASN A 44 12.59 16.07 -4.67
C ASN A 44 13.35 14.81 -4.23
N ILE A 45 13.44 13.78 -5.10
CA ILE A 45 14.21 12.55 -4.80
C ILE A 45 15.69 12.87 -4.56
N ILE A 46 16.29 13.77 -5.35
CA ILE A 46 17.70 14.15 -5.20
C ILE A 46 17.91 14.88 -3.87
N LYS A 47 17.07 15.89 -3.55
CA LYS A 47 17.17 16.62 -2.29
C LYS A 47 16.95 15.71 -1.07
N GLN A 48 16.03 14.75 -1.17
CA GLN A 48 15.81 13.73 -0.15
C GLN A 48 17.05 12.88 0.08
N ARG A 49 17.66 12.36 -1.01
CA ARG A 49 18.91 11.57 -0.93
C ARG A 49 20.06 12.39 -0.35
N GLN A 50 20.18 13.66 -0.73
CA GLN A 50 21.21 14.53 -0.16
C GLN A 50 21.00 14.67 1.35
N GLN A 51 19.78 14.97 1.81
CA GLN A 51 19.47 15.06 3.24
C GLN A 51 19.75 13.75 4.01
N SER A 52 19.41 12.60 3.45
CA SER A 52 19.70 11.31 4.09
C SER A 52 21.17 10.90 4.01
N SER A 53 21.91 11.38 3.01
CA SER A 53 23.34 11.08 2.84
C SER A 53 24.27 11.75 3.86
N TYR A 54 23.81 12.82 4.52
CA TYR A 54 24.55 13.47 5.61
C TYR A 54 24.33 12.82 6.99
N ILE A 55 23.47 11.79 7.06
CA ILE A 55 23.19 11.09 8.31
C ILE A 55 24.08 9.86 8.39
N ASP A 56 24.99 9.85 9.36
CA ASP A 56 25.75 8.66 9.71
C ASP A 56 24.84 7.69 10.47
N TRP A 57 24.39 6.64 9.77
CA TRP A 57 23.63 5.56 10.37
C TRP A 57 24.54 4.64 11.17
N THR A 58 24.32 4.60 12.48
CA THR A 58 25.05 3.77 13.43
C THR A 58 24.13 2.69 13.99
N PRO A 59 24.68 1.60 14.56
CA PRO A 59 23.86 0.60 15.23
C PRO A 59 22.96 1.18 16.33
N GLU A 60 23.40 2.25 17.00
CA GLU A 60 22.65 2.94 18.05
C GLU A 60 21.46 3.73 17.48
N THR A 61 21.63 4.38 16.33
CA THR A 61 20.51 5.08 15.66
C THR A 61 19.52 4.09 15.07
N ASP A 62 19.98 2.97 14.54
CA ASP A 62 19.09 1.87 14.11
C ASP A 62 18.30 1.28 15.27
N GLN A 63 18.95 1.06 16.42
CA GLN A 63 18.29 0.55 17.62
C GLN A 63 17.23 1.55 18.13
N SER A 64 17.51 2.85 18.07
CA SER A 64 16.55 3.89 18.45
C SER A 64 15.28 3.85 17.57
N ILE A 65 15.42 3.59 16.27
CA ILE A 65 14.27 3.39 15.38
C ILE A 65 13.50 2.13 15.77
N ILE A 66 14.19 1.00 15.98
CA ILE A 66 13.57 -0.27 16.37
C ILE A 66 12.80 -0.14 17.69
N ASP A 67 13.40 0.52 18.69
CA ASP A 67 12.80 0.76 19.99
C ASP A 67 11.60 1.72 19.91
N GLY A 68 11.69 2.77 19.09
CA GLY A 68 10.56 3.63 18.78
C GLY A 68 9.39 2.86 18.18
N ARG A 69 9.67 1.97 17.21
CA ARG A 69 8.64 1.10 16.62
C ARG A 69 8.10 0.09 17.62
N ARG A 70 8.94 -0.46 18.51
CA ARG A 70 8.52 -1.35 19.61
C ARG A 70 7.56 -0.63 20.57
N ARG A 71 7.81 0.65 20.86
CA ARG A 71 6.95 1.55 21.65
C ARG A 71 5.67 1.99 20.92
N ARG A 72 5.40 1.47 19.71
CA ARG A 72 4.25 1.85 18.87
C ARG A 72 4.24 3.31 18.40
N LEU A 73 5.40 3.96 18.36
CA LEU A 73 5.51 5.32 17.83
C LEU A 73 5.41 5.34 16.31
N ALA A 74 4.75 6.37 15.78
CA ALA A 74 4.76 6.61 14.34
C ALA A 74 6.15 7.09 13.92
N ILE A 75 6.51 6.86 12.65
CA ILE A 75 7.82 7.27 12.10
C ILE A 75 8.07 8.77 12.32
N LYS A 76 7.03 9.60 12.21
CA LYS A 76 7.13 11.04 12.45
C LYS A 76 7.56 11.37 13.88
N ASP A 77 7.04 10.64 14.87
CA ASP A 77 7.36 10.87 16.28
C ASP A 77 8.79 10.42 16.60
N ILE A 78 9.20 9.27 16.03
CA ILE A 78 10.57 8.77 16.13
C ILE A 78 11.55 9.77 15.51
N ALA A 79 11.21 10.32 14.35
CA ALA A 79 12.04 11.31 13.68
C ALA A 79 12.18 12.60 14.50
N ASN A 80 11.11 13.06 15.15
CA ASN A 80 11.17 14.18 16.08
C ASN A 80 12.07 13.88 17.29
N GLU A 81 11.97 12.69 17.88
CA GLU A 81 12.83 12.26 19.00
C GLU A 81 14.32 12.25 18.61
N MET A 82 14.62 11.84 17.38
CA MET A 82 15.99 11.75 16.85
C MET A 82 16.49 13.06 16.23
N ASN A 83 15.63 14.09 16.14
CA ASN A 83 15.89 15.33 15.40
C ASN A 83 16.32 15.07 13.93
N LEU A 84 15.66 14.10 13.29
CA LEU A 84 15.86 13.71 11.89
C LEU A 84 14.58 13.96 11.08
N SER A 85 14.68 13.87 9.75
CA SER A 85 13.49 13.89 8.90
C SER A 85 12.72 12.57 8.99
N ALA A 86 11.38 12.66 8.96
CA ALA A 86 10.50 11.50 8.98
C ALA A 86 10.77 10.57 7.79
N GLU A 87 11.13 11.17 6.65
CA GLU A 87 11.46 10.49 5.41
C GLU A 87 12.74 9.66 5.55
N ALA A 88 13.81 10.23 6.14
CA ALA A 88 15.06 9.51 6.36
C ALA A 88 14.87 8.31 7.31
N VAL A 89 14.10 8.49 8.38
CA VAL A 89 13.75 7.41 9.32
C VAL A 89 12.90 6.33 8.63
N ALA A 90 11.94 6.71 7.77
CA ALA A 90 11.17 5.75 6.97
C ALA A 90 12.07 4.94 6.03
N GLU A 91 12.93 5.60 5.25
CA GLU A 91 13.86 4.93 4.33
C GLU A 91 14.78 3.97 5.08
N ARG A 92 15.31 4.40 6.23
CA ARG A 92 16.15 3.54 7.07
C ARG A 92 15.38 2.36 7.63
N TRP A 93 14.16 2.57 8.12
CA TRP A 93 13.29 1.49 8.60
C TRP A 93 13.04 0.43 7.51
N PHE A 94 12.73 0.83 6.28
CA PHE A 94 12.58 -0.12 5.16
C PHE A 94 13.88 -0.89 4.88
N THR A 95 15.02 -0.22 4.99
CA THR A 95 16.34 -0.86 4.84
C THR A 95 16.58 -1.91 5.92
N LEU A 96 16.30 -1.59 7.19
CA LEU A 96 16.42 -2.51 8.32
C LEU A 96 15.50 -3.74 8.17
N GLN A 97 14.28 -3.52 7.69
CA GLN A 97 13.35 -4.62 7.37
C GLN A 97 13.89 -5.52 6.27
N ARG A 98 14.43 -4.94 5.19
CA ARG A 98 15.01 -5.71 4.07
C ARG A 98 16.23 -6.51 4.49
N GLN A 99 17.05 -5.96 5.38
CA GLN A 99 18.22 -6.61 5.96
C GLN A 99 17.87 -7.66 7.04
N LYS A 100 16.59 -7.78 7.42
CA LYS A 100 16.11 -8.70 8.46
C LYS A 100 16.76 -8.50 9.83
N VAL A 101 17.15 -7.25 10.14
CA VAL A 101 17.74 -6.87 11.44
C VAL A 101 16.66 -6.55 12.47
N VAL A 102 15.45 -6.19 12.00
CA VAL A 102 14.32 -5.88 12.88
C VAL A 102 13.79 -7.17 13.54
N PRO A 103 13.68 -7.21 14.89
CA PRO A 103 13.11 -8.36 15.58
C PRO A 103 11.66 -8.65 15.18
N GLU A 104 11.31 -9.95 15.09
CA GLU A 104 9.99 -10.37 14.65
C GLU A 104 8.88 -9.92 15.60
N GLU A 105 9.14 -9.80 16.91
CA GLU A 105 8.16 -9.25 17.85
C GLU A 105 7.80 -7.79 17.54
N VAL A 106 8.75 -6.99 17.05
CA VAL A 106 8.51 -5.59 16.66
C VAL A 106 7.72 -5.54 15.37
N LEU A 107 8.04 -6.40 14.40
CA LEU A 107 7.25 -6.53 13.17
C LEU A 107 5.82 -6.99 13.49
N ALA A 108 5.67 -7.95 14.41
CA ALA A 108 4.38 -8.47 14.82
C ALA A 108 3.47 -7.40 15.43
N ILE A 109 4.01 -6.42 16.18
CA ILE A 109 3.22 -5.30 16.73
C ILE A 109 2.52 -4.51 15.61
N TRP A 110 3.18 -4.35 14.46
CA TRP A 110 2.67 -3.57 13.33
C TRP A 110 2.01 -4.43 12.23
N ARG A 111 2.28 -5.74 12.19
CA ARG A 111 1.58 -6.73 11.36
C ARG A 111 0.25 -7.15 11.96
N ARG A 112 0.15 -7.17 13.30
CA ARG A 112 -1.12 -7.35 14.01
C ARG A 112 -1.98 -6.12 13.71
N LYS A 113 -2.74 -6.17 12.62
CA LYS A 113 -4.01 -5.45 12.55
C LYS A 113 -4.72 -5.76 13.87
N GLU A 114 -5.18 -4.73 14.59
CA GLU A 114 -6.20 -4.94 15.61
C GLU A 114 -7.21 -5.91 15.02
N ASN A 115 -7.54 -7.01 15.71
CA ASN A 115 -8.48 -8.00 15.18
C ASN A 115 -9.76 -7.27 14.80
N VAL A 116 -9.94 -7.00 13.51
CA VAL A 116 -11.10 -6.26 13.02
C VAL A 116 -12.25 -7.23 13.06
N ILE A 117 -13.07 -7.12 14.10
CA ILE A 117 -14.25 -7.97 14.27
C ILE A 117 -15.34 -7.43 13.35
N PHE A 118 -15.74 -8.25 12.38
CA PHE A 118 -16.91 -8.01 11.55
C PHE A 118 -18.13 -8.65 12.21
N THR A 119 -19.24 -7.91 12.24
CA THR A 119 -20.52 -8.47 12.68
C THR A 119 -21.18 -9.26 11.54
N PRO A 120 -22.11 -10.18 11.84
CA PRO A 120 -22.85 -10.91 10.82
C PRO A 120 -23.56 -9.99 9.80
N GLU A 121 -24.07 -8.84 10.25
CA GLU A 121 -24.75 -7.86 9.41
C GLU A 121 -23.78 -7.15 8.47
N GLU A 122 -22.56 -6.88 8.93
CA GLU A 122 -21.49 -6.33 8.10
C GLU A 122 -21.05 -7.34 7.03
N ASP A 123 -20.90 -8.62 7.38
CA ASP A 123 -20.62 -9.70 6.44
C ASP A 123 -21.72 -9.85 5.38
N GLU A 124 -22.99 -9.80 5.80
CA GLU A 124 -24.14 -9.84 4.87
C GLU A 124 -24.13 -8.64 3.93
N THR A 125 -23.83 -7.45 4.44
CA THR A 125 -23.74 -6.21 3.64
C THR A 125 -22.62 -6.31 2.60
N ILE A 126 -21.45 -6.79 3.00
CA ILE A 126 -20.31 -7.03 2.09
C ILE A 126 -20.74 -7.99 0.97
N LEU A 127 -21.38 -9.11 1.32
CA LEU A 127 -21.78 -10.12 0.34
C LEU A 127 -22.87 -9.64 -0.60
N LYS A 128 -23.87 -8.90 -0.11
CA LYS A 128 -24.94 -8.32 -0.95
C LYS A 128 -24.36 -7.39 -2.02
N VAL A 129 -23.50 -6.46 -1.61
CA VAL A 129 -22.86 -5.50 -2.52
C VAL A 129 -21.92 -6.23 -3.49
N TRP A 130 -21.16 -7.22 -3.01
CA TRP A 130 -20.29 -8.03 -3.85
C TRP A 130 -21.05 -8.80 -4.94
N MET A 131 -22.17 -9.43 -4.59
CA MET A 131 -23.00 -10.18 -5.54
C MET A 131 -23.59 -9.29 -6.64
N GLN A 132 -23.84 -8.02 -6.33
CA GLN A 132 -24.37 -7.03 -7.28
C GLN A 132 -23.30 -6.48 -8.23
N MET A 133 -22.08 -6.23 -7.74
CA MET A 133 -21.08 -5.44 -8.50
C MET A 133 -19.82 -6.20 -8.91
N ARG A 134 -19.49 -7.34 -8.27
CA ARG A 134 -18.32 -8.20 -8.55
C ARG A 134 -16.97 -7.48 -8.69
N ASP A 135 -16.84 -6.27 -8.14
CA ASP A 135 -15.63 -5.47 -8.15
C ASP A 135 -15.33 -4.92 -6.75
N ASP A 136 -14.07 -5.05 -6.34
CA ASP A 136 -13.60 -4.58 -5.04
C ASP A 136 -13.52 -3.07 -4.96
N GLU A 137 -13.16 -2.39 -6.06
CA GLU A 137 -13.01 -0.94 -6.07
C GLU A 137 -14.34 -0.22 -5.89
N GLN A 138 -15.41 -0.76 -6.47
CA GLN A 138 -16.76 -0.28 -6.22
C GLN A 138 -17.26 -0.64 -4.82
N LEU A 139 -16.99 -1.88 -4.36
CA LEU A 139 -17.41 -2.35 -3.04
C LEU A 139 -16.85 -1.48 -1.91
N ILE A 140 -15.55 -1.17 -1.91
CA ILE A 140 -14.92 -0.35 -0.85
C ILE A 140 -15.29 1.13 -0.90
N ARG A 141 -15.87 1.62 -2.02
CA ARG A 141 -16.40 2.98 -2.13
C ARG A 141 -17.77 3.09 -1.48
N ILE A 142 -18.56 2.02 -1.59
CA ILE A 142 -19.95 1.95 -1.13
C ILE A 142 -20.02 1.50 0.33
N VAL A 143 -19.30 0.43 0.68
CA VAL A 143 -19.31 -0.16 2.01
C VAL A 143 -18.33 0.60 2.90
N LYS A 144 -18.85 1.22 3.96
CA LYS A 144 -18.06 1.91 4.98
C LYS A 144 -18.54 1.51 6.37
N PHE A 145 -17.64 0.95 7.16
CA PHE A 145 -17.90 0.59 8.55
C PHE A 145 -17.04 1.40 9.50
N LYS A 146 -17.60 1.78 10.65
CA LYS A 146 -16.89 2.56 11.66
C LYS A 146 -15.73 1.74 12.21
N GLY A 147 -14.52 2.29 12.16
CA GLY A 147 -13.31 1.66 12.68
C GLY A 147 -12.72 0.56 11.78
N LYS A 148 -13.18 0.43 10.53
CA LYS A 148 -12.65 -0.57 9.57
C LYS A 148 -12.09 0.13 8.35
N SER A 149 -10.91 -0.29 7.92
CA SER A 149 -10.29 0.24 6.71
C SER A 149 -10.86 -0.45 5.45
N GLN A 150 -10.67 0.19 4.30
CA GLN A 150 -10.99 -0.43 3.01
C GLN A 150 -10.22 -1.74 2.79
N GLY A 151 -8.99 -1.83 3.32
CA GLY A 151 -8.19 -3.05 3.28
C GLY A 151 -8.84 -4.19 4.06
N ASP A 152 -9.42 -3.91 5.23
CA ASP A 152 -10.10 -4.91 6.05
C ASP A 152 -11.35 -5.43 5.36
N ILE A 153 -12.10 -4.55 4.69
CA ILE A 153 -13.30 -4.92 3.94
C ILE A 153 -12.94 -5.84 2.76
N ARG A 154 -11.88 -5.54 2.00
CA ARG A 154 -11.41 -6.42 0.90
C ARG A 154 -10.98 -7.78 1.42
N GLU A 155 -10.20 -7.79 2.50
CA GLU A 155 -9.73 -9.02 3.14
C GLU A 155 -10.90 -9.87 3.62
N ARG A 156 -11.86 -9.27 4.34
CA ARG A 156 -13.05 -9.96 4.81
C ARG A 156 -13.93 -10.50 3.69
N ARG A 157 -14.16 -9.71 2.64
CA ARG A 157 -14.88 -10.17 1.43
C ARG A 157 -14.19 -11.39 0.83
N SER A 158 -12.87 -11.36 0.71
CA SER A 158 -12.07 -12.49 0.22
C SER A 158 -12.25 -13.73 1.08
N GLU A 159 -12.24 -13.59 2.41
CA GLU A 159 -12.50 -14.70 3.33
C GLU A 159 -13.90 -15.29 3.14
N LEU A 160 -14.95 -14.45 3.10
CA LEU A 160 -16.34 -14.90 3.00
C LEU A 160 -16.61 -15.66 1.69
N VAL A 161 -16.03 -15.20 0.58
CA VAL A 161 -16.23 -15.78 -0.76
C VAL A 161 -15.35 -17.00 -0.97
N ASN A 162 -14.04 -16.89 -0.71
CA ASN A 162 -13.08 -17.95 -1.05
C ASN A 162 -13.11 -19.12 -0.07
N ARG A 163 -13.52 -18.90 1.17
CA ARG A 163 -13.68 -19.99 2.15
C ARG A 163 -15.10 -20.56 2.18
N HIS A 164 -15.95 -20.19 1.21
CA HIS A 164 -17.33 -20.65 1.10
C HIS A 164 -18.08 -20.51 2.42
N SER A 165 -18.12 -19.28 2.96
CA SER A 165 -18.87 -18.99 4.19
C SER A 165 -20.30 -19.56 4.06
N PRO A 166 -20.87 -20.19 5.10
CA PRO A 166 -22.24 -20.69 5.07
C PRO A 166 -23.25 -19.62 4.67
N LEU A 167 -23.01 -18.36 5.05
CA LEU A 167 -23.82 -17.21 4.64
C LEU A 167 -23.74 -16.98 3.13
N TYR A 168 -22.54 -17.08 2.54
CA TYR A 168 -22.35 -16.91 1.10
C TYR A 168 -23.02 -18.04 0.31
N LEU A 169 -22.87 -19.29 0.75
CA LEU A 169 -23.54 -20.44 0.13
C LEU A 169 -25.07 -20.33 0.23
N LYS A 170 -25.60 -19.88 1.38
CA LYS A 170 -27.03 -19.59 1.56
C LYS A 170 -27.51 -18.50 0.61
N MET A 171 -26.76 -17.40 0.47
CA MET A 171 -27.12 -16.32 -0.45
C MET A 171 -27.05 -16.73 -1.93
N LEU A 172 -26.21 -17.71 -2.27
CA LEU A 172 -26.19 -18.35 -3.59
C LEU A 172 -27.31 -19.40 -3.78
N GLY A 173 -28.08 -19.73 -2.76
CA GLY A 173 -29.13 -20.74 -2.81
C GLY A 173 -28.62 -22.19 -2.79
N ILE A 174 -27.39 -22.44 -2.34
CA ILE A 174 -26.72 -23.76 -2.37
C ILE A 174 -26.89 -24.52 -1.02
N GLY A 175 -27.74 -24.02 -0.10
CA GLY A 175 -27.77 -24.49 1.29
C GLY A 175 -28.99 -25.28 1.75
N ASP A 176 -30.13 -25.17 1.07
CA ASP A 176 -31.36 -25.86 1.48
C ASP A 176 -31.77 -26.83 0.38
N GLY A 177 -31.56 -28.13 0.63
CA GLY A 177 -31.85 -29.19 -0.32
C GLY A 177 -33.27 -29.10 -0.86
N LYS A 178 -33.40 -28.67 -2.12
CA LYS A 178 -34.48 -28.96 -3.06
C LYS A 178 -34.07 -28.46 -4.46
N ASP A 179 -33.72 -29.43 -5.30
CA ASP A 179 -33.97 -29.43 -6.74
C ASP A 179 -33.49 -28.25 -7.59
N ASN A 180 -32.19 -27.92 -7.58
CA ASN A 180 -31.57 -27.15 -8.68
C ASN A 180 -30.04 -27.32 -8.80
N GLU A 181 -29.54 -28.53 -8.54
CA GLU A 181 -28.09 -28.83 -8.60
C GLU A 181 -27.47 -28.70 -10.00
N SER A 182 -28.23 -28.70 -11.10
CA SER A 182 -27.64 -28.76 -12.44
C SER A 182 -27.29 -27.42 -13.08
N ASP A 183 -27.91 -26.31 -12.65
CA ASP A 183 -27.75 -25.00 -13.32
C ASP A 183 -26.82 -24.04 -12.56
N ALA A 184 -26.90 -24.01 -11.22
CA ALA A 184 -26.05 -23.15 -10.42
C ALA A 184 -24.56 -23.60 -10.42
N LEU A 185 -24.32 -24.91 -10.42
CA LEU A 185 -22.98 -25.50 -10.54
C LEU A 185 -22.35 -25.24 -11.91
N LYS A 186 -23.15 -25.19 -13.01
CA LYS A 186 -22.64 -24.81 -14.34
C LYS A 186 -22.27 -23.32 -14.42
N VAL A 187 -23.00 -22.46 -13.72
CA VAL A 187 -22.67 -21.02 -13.63
C VAL A 187 -21.41 -20.79 -12.77
N ALA A 188 -21.18 -21.61 -11.74
CA ALA A 188 -20.00 -21.53 -10.87
C ALA A 188 -18.74 -22.19 -11.49
N LEU A 189 -18.89 -23.33 -12.18
CA LEU A 189 -17.79 -24.09 -12.78
C LEU A 189 -17.50 -23.70 -14.24
N GLY A 190 -18.41 -22.98 -14.90
CA GLY A 190 -18.31 -22.60 -16.31
C GLY A 190 -17.32 -21.49 -16.65
N LYS A 191 -16.51 -20.99 -15.69
CA LYS A 191 -15.45 -20.02 -15.99
C LYS A 191 -14.09 -20.60 -15.63
N SER A 192 -13.45 -21.13 -16.66
CA SER A 192 -12.05 -21.55 -16.69
C SER A 192 -11.16 -20.60 -15.90
N LYS A 193 -10.29 -21.21 -15.08
CA LYS A 193 -9.28 -20.63 -14.18
C LYS A 193 -8.27 -19.68 -14.87
N TYR A 194 -8.39 -19.45 -16.19
CA TYR A 194 -7.41 -18.74 -17.03
C TYR A 194 -8.00 -17.77 -18.07
N SER A 195 -9.18 -17.17 -17.84
CA SER A 195 -9.76 -16.21 -18.81
C SER A 195 -9.07 -14.83 -18.85
N TRP A 196 -8.03 -14.58 -18.04
CA TRP A 196 -7.26 -13.31 -18.04
C TRP A 196 -5.91 -13.42 -18.77
N MET A 197 -5.61 -14.57 -19.39
CA MET A 197 -4.49 -14.74 -20.32
C MET A 197 -5.02 -14.80 -21.76
N LYS A 198 -5.51 -13.67 -22.29
CA LYS A 198 -5.49 -13.32 -23.71
C LYS A 198 -5.48 -11.80 -23.84
#